data_AF-A0AAE9YWT0-F1
#
_entry.id   AF-A0AAE9YWT0-F1
#
_cell.length_a   1.000
_cell.length_b   1.000
_cell.length_c   1.000
_cell.angle_alpha   90.00
_cell.angle_beta   90.00
_cell.angle_gamma   90.00
#
_symmetry.space_group_name_H-M   'P 1'
#
loop_
_entity.id
_entity.type
_entity.pdbx_description
1 polymer ?
#
loop_
_entity_poly.entity_id
_entity_poly.type
_entity_poly.pdbx_seq_one_letter_code
_entity_poly.pdbx_strand_id
1 'polypeptide(L)'
;MKVNLTRYSRTFAFACMTLFTITIPTALAEEAEEFVAKLKTHYQKTLSIKAFALNQHFTNKQYRDLNYWDYKTPNVYMSVRSAEVDLARKHFYDNDVLYYAGGRLYDRVKMQNDTQSFFYERSATIIGKASLSRGMDYFDMFKNHIVMNFDFLAVRPLFEEANIEENMTLHQDSISGNTTLTHKISDDNVIDYKFSHNPLQLVSINKGGQSGVFVYSDYQTTRGLTYARTIHKYFEGTTEPTYITFNDHFEIIDRVDPGKLQVPEGYDSKIPKWDGVLVSKEIAQDLYLVTDASAYQNSLFKVNGDKIAVYGATEDSDLAEKTIKLILDLFPNKKITSVYVTHPHGDQIDGLKVFVDQGIEILADEYSISAIKAYPRFADDIARFKFQTIEHEQIIDGAHFYVLENMHSKRQSFAYFKDSGIIFQADFLHIPYDNSIAKVVPSYTKTFIDFVRSKQLKVKRIVAFNRNNNISVEVMNKTYDVNM
;
A
#
# COMPACT_ATOMS: atom_id res chain seq x y z
N MET A 1 61.54 -42.07 6.26
CA MET A 1 62.85 -41.38 6.19
C MET A 1 62.69 -40.18 5.28
N LYS A 2 62.92 -38.97 5.79
CA LYS A 2 62.81 -37.68 5.07
C LYS A 2 63.89 -37.58 3.99
N VAL A 3 63.55 -37.06 2.81
CA VAL A 3 64.47 -36.22 2.02
C VAL A 3 63.71 -35.03 1.43
N ASN A 4 64.23 -33.84 1.76
CA ASN A 4 63.84 -32.52 1.30
C ASN A 4 64.14 -32.31 -0.18
N LEU A 5 63.21 -31.71 -0.92
CA LEU A 5 63.51 -30.97 -2.15
C LEU A 5 62.96 -29.54 -2.05
N THR A 6 63.59 -28.75 -1.20
CA THR A 6 63.62 -27.29 -1.30
C THR A 6 65.02 -26.86 -1.70
N ARG A 7 65.26 -26.77 -3.00
CA ARG A 7 66.30 -25.91 -3.58
C ARG A 7 66.07 -25.86 -5.09
N TYR A 8 65.33 -24.84 -5.52
CA TYR A 8 65.44 -24.08 -6.79
C TYR A 8 64.21 -23.16 -6.87
N SER A 9 63.96 -22.41 -5.80
CA SER A 9 63.22 -21.15 -5.87
C SER A 9 64.28 -20.05 -5.91
N ARG A 10 64.05 -19.01 -6.72
CA ARG A 10 64.87 -17.79 -6.89
C ARG A 10 65.92 -17.79 -8.01
N THR A 11 65.53 -18.02 -9.27
CA THR A 11 66.04 -17.21 -10.42
C THR A 11 65.21 -17.36 -11.71
N PHE A 12 63.88 -17.45 -11.62
CA PHE A 12 63.01 -17.28 -12.79
C PHE A 12 61.91 -16.26 -12.45
N ALA A 13 62.39 -15.13 -11.96
CA ALA A 13 61.60 -13.92 -11.86
C ALA A 13 61.89 -13.09 -13.12
N PHE A 14 60.86 -12.41 -13.61
CA PHE A 14 60.92 -11.28 -14.53
C PHE A 14 61.22 -11.57 -16.02
N ALA A 15 60.33 -12.30 -16.71
CA ALA A 15 60.22 -12.18 -18.17
C ALA A 15 58.85 -12.51 -18.80
N CYS A 16 57.83 -12.91 -18.02
CA CYS A 16 56.47 -13.15 -18.53
C CYS A 16 55.41 -12.40 -17.71
N MET A 17 55.71 -11.16 -17.32
CA MET A 17 54.83 -10.30 -16.52
C MET A 17 54.53 -8.97 -17.22
N THR A 18 54.42 -8.99 -18.54
CA THR A 18 53.96 -7.87 -19.37
C THR A 18 53.42 -8.43 -20.69
N LEU A 19 52.21 -8.02 -21.08
CA LEU A 19 51.43 -8.44 -22.26
C LEU A 19 50.52 -9.68 -22.10
N PHE A 20 49.65 -9.63 -21.10
CA PHE A 20 48.23 -9.91 -21.37
C PHE A 20 47.43 -8.77 -20.75
N THR A 21 47.55 -7.58 -21.35
CA THR A 21 46.43 -6.63 -21.32
C THR A 21 45.25 -7.37 -21.91
N ILE A 22 44.30 -7.76 -21.07
CA ILE A 22 42.99 -8.21 -21.50
C ILE A 22 42.40 -7.01 -22.24
N THR A 23 42.58 -6.97 -23.55
CA THR A 23 41.90 -6.04 -24.44
C THR A 23 40.45 -6.52 -24.56
N ILE A 24 39.66 -6.21 -23.55
CA ILE A 24 38.20 -6.14 -23.65
C ILE A 24 37.85 -4.85 -22.92
N PRO A 25 37.72 -3.70 -23.63
CA PRO A 25 36.36 -3.16 -23.81
C PRO A 25 36.07 -2.30 -25.06
N THR A 26 37.02 -1.98 -25.95
CA THR A 26 36.74 -0.97 -27.01
C THR A 26 35.67 -1.42 -28.02
N ALA A 27 35.66 -2.70 -28.41
CA ALA A 27 34.64 -3.23 -29.32
C ALA A 27 33.25 -3.31 -28.67
N LEU A 28 33.16 -3.66 -27.38
CA LEU A 28 31.88 -3.74 -26.67
C LEU A 28 31.30 -2.36 -26.35
N ALA A 29 32.16 -1.36 -26.13
CA ALA A 29 31.77 0.03 -25.94
C ALA A 29 31.21 0.66 -27.22
N GLU A 30 31.89 0.46 -28.36
CA GLU A 30 31.44 0.93 -29.67
C GLU A 30 30.08 0.32 -30.06
N GLU A 31 29.87 -0.97 -29.77
CA GLU A 31 28.59 -1.66 -29.96
C GLU A 31 27.46 -1.09 -29.08
N ALA A 32 27.75 -0.72 -27.83
CA ALA A 32 26.76 -0.14 -26.92
C ALA A 32 26.35 1.27 -27.38
N GLU A 33 27.31 2.11 -27.79
CA GLU A 33 27.04 3.45 -28.33
C GLU A 33 26.19 3.39 -29.61
N GLU A 34 26.52 2.50 -30.55
CA GLU A 34 25.74 2.30 -31.76
C GLU A 34 24.31 1.86 -31.44
N PHE A 35 24.14 0.93 -30.49
CA PHE A 35 22.83 0.46 -30.09
C PHE A 35 22.00 1.56 -29.40
N VAL A 36 22.60 2.37 -28.53
CA VAL A 36 21.92 3.53 -27.90
C VAL A 36 21.53 4.57 -28.96
N ALA A 37 22.38 4.84 -29.95
CA ALA A 37 22.04 5.73 -31.07
C ALA A 37 20.85 5.20 -31.90
N LYS A 38 20.81 3.88 -32.14
CA LYS A 38 19.67 3.20 -32.77
C LYS A 38 18.39 3.34 -31.94
N LEU A 39 18.46 3.13 -30.63
CA LEU A 39 17.31 3.34 -29.72
C LEU A 39 16.85 4.80 -29.74
N LYS A 40 17.77 5.76 -29.68
CA LYS A 40 17.45 7.19 -29.72
C LYS A 40 16.74 7.58 -31.02
N THR A 41 17.14 6.99 -32.14
CA THR A 41 16.47 7.16 -33.43
C THR A 41 15.06 6.56 -33.40
N HIS A 42 14.92 5.34 -32.88
CA HIS A 42 13.62 4.68 -32.74
C HIS A 42 12.62 5.50 -31.88
N TYR A 43 13.09 6.00 -30.74
CA TYR A 43 12.28 6.78 -29.80
C TYR A 43 12.26 8.29 -30.06
N GLN A 44 12.87 8.77 -31.15
CA GLN A 44 13.09 10.21 -31.38
C GLN A 44 11.81 11.05 -31.29
N LYS A 45 10.70 10.54 -31.81
CA LYS A 45 9.39 11.23 -31.84
C LYS A 45 8.78 11.44 -30.45
N THR A 46 9.20 10.67 -29.44
CA THR A 46 8.63 10.73 -28.09
C THR A 46 9.48 11.57 -27.12
N LEU A 47 10.71 11.95 -27.50
CA LEU A 47 11.64 12.71 -26.65
C LEU A 47 11.14 14.13 -26.35
N SER A 48 10.38 14.72 -27.27
CA SER A 48 9.79 16.05 -27.12
C SER A 48 8.56 16.08 -26.20
N ILE A 49 8.00 14.92 -25.83
CA ILE A 49 6.81 14.84 -24.97
C ILE A 49 7.19 15.32 -23.57
N LYS A 50 6.73 16.51 -23.20
CA LYS A 50 6.92 17.10 -21.87
C LYS A 50 5.65 17.10 -21.03
N ALA A 51 4.47 17.14 -21.65
CA ALA A 51 3.21 16.99 -20.95
C ALA A 51 2.28 16.00 -21.68
N PHE A 52 1.53 15.23 -20.89
CA PHE A 52 0.64 14.18 -21.40
C PHE A 52 -0.53 13.89 -20.44
N ALA A 53 -1.61 13.36 -21.00
CA ALA A 53 -2.73 12.76 -20.29
C ALA A 53 -2.74 11.24 -20.53
N LEU A 54 -3.20 10.48 -19.54
CA LEU A 54 -3.30 9.04 -19.62
C LEU A 54 -4.52 8.51 -18.88
N ASN A 55 -5.06 7.40 -19.38
CA ASN A 55 -5.97 6.55 -18.63
C ASN A 55 -5.39 5.15 -18.53
N GLN A 56 -5.43 4.58 -17.34
CA GLN A 56 -4.92 3.26 -17.04
C GLN A 56 -5.94 2.51 -16.18
N HIS A 57 -5.94 1.19 -16.27
CA HIS A 57 -6.46 0.37 -15.20
C HIS A 57 -5.42 -0.64 -14.74
N PHE A 58 -5.54 -1.06 -13.48
CA PHE A 58 -4.65 -1.99 -12.83
C PHE A 58 -5.44 -3.11 -12.21
N THR A 59 -4.88 -4.30 -12.27
CA THR A 59 -5.28 -5.42 -11.41
C THR A 59 -4.06 -5.85 -10.61
N ASN A 60 -4.28 -6.30 -9.38
CA ASN A 60 -3.27 -7.03 -8.63
C ASN A 60 -3.62 -8.53 -8.65
N LYS A 61 -2.60 -9.40 -8.62
CA LYS A 61 -2.81 -10.83 -8.32
C LYS A 61 -2.37 -11.21 -6.92
N GLN A 62 -1.49 -10.41 -6.33
CA GLN A 62 -1.03 -10.58 -4.95
C GLN A 62 -1.13 -9.20 -4.30
N TYR A 63 -2.04 -9.03 -3.35
CA TYR A 63 -1.97 -7.86 -2.50
C TYR A 63 -0.81 -8.09 -1.52
N ARG A 64 -0.02 -7.05 -1.25
CA ARG A 64 1.17 -7.18 -0.40
C ARG A 64 0.85 -7.18 1.09
N ASP A 65 -0.36 -6.81 1.45
CA ASP A 65 -0.83 -6.94 2.82
C ASP A 65 -1.66 -8.22 2.98
N LEU A 66 -2.07 -8.47 4.21
CA LEU A 66 -2.86 -9.63 4.61
C LEU A 66 -4.32 -9.21 4.90
N ASN A 67 -4.76 -8.08 4.30
CA ASN A 67 -6.09 -7.50 4.45
C ASN A 67 -7.05 -8.07 3.40
N TYR A 68 -7.16 -9.40 3.40
CA TYR A 68 -8.02 -10.12 2.45
C TYR A 68 -9.46 -10.22 2.95
N TRP A 69 -10.40 -10.35 2.01
CA TRP A 69 -11.77 -10.70 2.39
C TRP A 69 -11.77 -12.10 2.99
N ASP A 70 -11.11 -13.08 2.33
CA ASP A 70 -10.79 -14.37 2.92
C ASP A 70 -9.28 -14.55 3.06
N TYR A 71 -8.74 -14.76 4.27
CA TYR A 71 -7.30 -15.02 4.47
C TYR A 71 -6.78 -16.22 3.66
N LYS A 72 -7.68 -17.13 3.24
CA LYS A 72 -7.35 -18.29 2.39
C LYS A 72 -7.34 -17.97 0.89
N THR A 73 -7.79 -16.78 0.48
CA THR A 73 -7.93 -16.40 -0.93
C THR A 73 -7.55 -14.94 -1.11
N PRO A 74 -6.35 -14.66 -1.69
CA PRO A 74 -5.92 -13.30 -1.93
C PRO A 74 -6.94 -12.47 -2.72
N ASN A 75 -7.18 -11.24 -2.29
CA ASN A 75 -8.06 -10.32 -2.98
C ASN A 75 -7.42 -9.83 -4.28
N VAL A 76 -8.23 -9.79 -5.33
CA VAL A 76 -7.98 -8.99 -6.53
C VAL A 76 -8.79 -7.70 -6.39
N TYR A 77 -8.11 -6.56 -6.36
CA TYR A 77 -8.71 -5.25 -6.55
C TYR A 77 -8.39 -4.74 -7.95
N MET A 78 -9.27 -3.85 -8.38
CA MET A 78 -9.11 -3.09 -9.61
C MET A 78 -8.93 -1.63 -9.26
N SER A 79 -8.02 -0.96 -9.96
CA SER A 79 -7.90 0.50 -9.94
C SER A 79 -8.12 1.02 -11.35
N VAL A 80 -8.85 2.12 -11.47
CA VAL A 80 -8.97 2.91 -12.70
C VAL A 80 -8.37 4.28 -12.42
N ARG A 81 -7.41 4.69 -13.24
CA ARG A 81 -6.65 5.91 -13.05
C ARG A 81 -6.76 6.81 -14.27
N SER A 82 -6.95 8.09 -14.03
CA SER A 82 -6.83 9.15 -15.02
C SER A 82 -5.85 10.19 -14.52
N ALA A 83 -4.80 10.48 -15.28
CA ALA A 83 -3.77 11.42 -14.88
C ALA A 83 -3.36 12.38 -15.99
N GLU A 84 -3.01 13.59 -15.60
CA GLU A 84 -2.34 14.59 -16.43
C GLU A 84 -1.00 14.94 -15.79
N VAL A 85 0.06 15.00 -16.60
CA VAL A 85 1.42 15.18 -16.13
C VAL A 85 2.11 16.22 -16.99
N ASP A 86 2.77 17.20 -16.37
CA ASP A 86 3.70 18.13 -17.01
C ASP A 86 5.08 17.96 -16.36
N LEU A 87 5.97 17.27 -17.08
CA LEU A 87 7.33 16.97 -16.65
C LEU A 87 8.21 18.21 -16.56
N ALA A 88 7.94 19.24 -17.37
CA ALA A 88 8.75 20.46 -17.40
C ALA A 88 8.41 21.37 -16.23
N ARG A 89 7.11 21.53 -15.92
CA ARG A 89 6.64 22.34 -14.78
C ARG A 89 6.63 21.57 -13.46
N LYS A 90 6.81 20.25 -13.49
CA LYS A 90 6.59 19.35 -12.35
C LYS A 90 5.16 19.44 -11.80
N HIS A 91 4.17 19.61 -12.67
CA HIS A 91 2.76 19.63 -12.31
C HIS A 91 2.13 18.28 -12.61
N PHE A 92 1.18 17.87 -11.78
CA PHE A 92 0.37 16.70 -12.09
C PHE A 92 -1.01 16.76 -11.44
N TYR A 93 -1.94 16.04 -12.04
CA TYR A 93 -3.21 15.64 -11.47
C TYR A 93 -3.36 14.14 -11.66
N ASP A 94 -3.72 13.41 -10.61
CA ASP A 94 -3.90 11.96 -10.60
C ASP A 94 -5.20 11.64 -9.87
N ASN A 95 -6.19 11.13 -10.62
CA ASN A 95 -7.42 10.59 -10.06
C ASN A 95 -7.40 9.06 -10.14
N ASP A 96 -7.45 8.41 -8.98
CA ASP A 96 -7.38 6.97 -8.82
C ASP A 96 -8.64 6.46 -8.12
N VAL A 97 -9.42 5.65 -8.84
CA VAL A 97 -10.64 5.00 -8.38
C VAL A 97 -10.35 3.54 -8.10
N LEU A 98 -10.34 3.14 -6.82
CA LEU A 98 -10.05 1.77 -6.40
C LEU A 98 -11.31 1.07 -5.95
N TYR A 99 -11.47 -0.15 -6.43
CA TYR A 99 -12.61 -1.03 -6.15
C TYR A 99 -12.16 -2.19 -5.26
N TYR A 100 -12.82 -2.32 -4.11
CA TYR A 100 -12.62 -3.41 -3.16
C TYR A 100 -13.86 -4.31 -3.13
N ALA A 101 -13.73 -5.46 -2.46
CA ALA A 101 -14.84 -6.35 -2.19
C ALA A 101 -15.99 -5.62 -1.45
N GLY A 102 -17.22 -6.10 -1.63
CA GLY A 102 -18.40 -5.53 -0.99
C GLY A 102 -18.83 -4.15 -1.52
N GLY A 103 -18.31 -3.73 -2.68
CA GLY A 103 -18.65 -2.45 -3.29
C GLY A 103 -18.00 -1.25 -2.61
N ARG A 104 -17.01 -1.48 -1.73
CA ARG A 104 -16.20 -0.39 -1.16
C ARG A 104 -15.35 0.22 -2.27
N LEU A 105 -15.37 1.56 -2.33
CA LEU A 105 -14.67 2.32 -3.34
C LEU A 105 -13.97 3.52 -2.74
N TYR A 106 -12.77 3.81 -3.25
CA TYR A 106 -12.06 5.05 -3.01
C TYR A 106 -11.86 5.79 -4.32
N ASP A 107 -12.45 6.98 -4.44
CA ASP A 107 -12.20 7.93 -5.52
C ASP A 107 -11.27 9.01 -4.97
N ARG A 108 -9.98 8.89 -5.28
CA ARG A 108 -8.90 9.68 -4.67
C ARG A 108 -8.28 10.59 -5.71
N VAL A 109 -7.98 11.81 -5.29
CA VAL A 109 -7.28 12.79 -6.12
C VAL A 109 -5.99 13.21 -5.44
N LYS A 110 -4.93 13.29 -6.24
CA LYS A 110 -3.65 13.89 -5.90
C LYS A 110 -3.31 14.94 -6.95
N MET A 111 -2.74 16.05 -6.52
CA MET A 111 -2.22 17.03 -7.46
C MET A 111 -1.04 17.79 -6.88
N GLN A 112 -0.24 18.37 -7.76
CA GLN A 112 0.83 19.29 -7.42
C GLN A 112 0.97 20.38 -8.49
N ASN A 113 1.17 21.61 -8.04
CA ASN A 113 1.51 22.79 -8.86
C ASN A 113 2.84 23.41 -8.39
N ASP A 114 3.11 24.68 -8.69
CA ASP A 114 4.38 25.34 -8.30
C ASP A 114 4.52 25.59 -6.78
N THR A 115 3.40 25.67 -6.06
CA THR A 115 3.36 26.17 -4.68
C THR A 115 2.78 25.18 -3.69
N GLN A 116 2.02 24.19 -4.18
CA GLN A 116 1.20 23.34 -3.36
C GLN A 116 1.11 21.93 -3.94
N SER A 117 0.97 20.96 -3.04
CA SER A 117 0.70 19.56 -3.34
C SER A 117 -0.36 19.07 -2.37
N PHE A 118 -1.39 18.38 -2.86
CA PHE A 118 -2.54 17.97 -2.05
C PHE A 118 -3.07 16.59 -2.41
N PHE A 119 -3.75 16.02 -1.43
CA PHE A 119 -4.55 14.80 -1.53
C PHE A 119 -5.94 15.04 -0.96
N TYR A 120 -6.98 14.66 -1.69
CA TYR A 120 -8.36 14.66 -1.20
C TYR A 120 -9.15 13.48 -1.77
N GLU A 121 -10.33 13.22 -1.22
CA GLU A 121 -11.16 12.08 -1.59
C GLU A 121 -12.53 12.52 -2.10
N ARG A 122 -12.86 12.21 -3.35
CA ARG A 122 -14.16 12.51 -3.98
C ARG A 122 -15.29 11.61 -3.48
N SER A 123 -14.97 10.40 -3.03
CA SER A 123 -15.93 9.44 -2.43
C SER A 123 -16.27 9.76 -0.98
N ALA A 124 -15.42 10.52 -0.28
CA ALA A 124 -15.57 10.87 1.14
C ALA A 124 -15.70 9.65 2.08
N THR A 125 -15.00 8.55 1.80
CA THR A 125 -15.07 7.28 2.54
C THR A 125 -14.12 7.26 3.74
N ILE A 126 -12.89 7.79 3.63
CA ILE A 126 -11.85 7.70 4.67
C ILE A 126 -11.58 9.06 5.32
N ILE A 127 -11.34 10.10 4.52
CA ILE A 127 -10.96 11.43 5.03
C ILE A 127 -12.06 12.48 4.88
N GLY A 128 -13.23 12.09 4.34
CA GLY A 128 -14.38 12.97 4.24
C GLY A 128 -14.11 14.13 3.31
N LYS A 129 -14.44 15.34 3.77
CA LYS A 129 -14.16 16.59 3.04
C LYS A 129 -12.79 17.17 3.40
N ALA A 130 -11.91 16.40 4.02
CA ALA A 130 -10.58 16.90 4.32
C ALA A 130 -9.69 16.96 3.08
N SER A 131 -8.81 17.96 3.05
CA SER A 131 -7.67 18.02 2.15
C SER A 131 -6.37 17.88 2.95
N LEU A 132 -5.48 17.02 2.48
CA LEU A 132 -4.18 16.78 3.11
C LEU A 132 -3.10 17.38 2.25
N SER A 133 -2.34 18.34 2.79
CA SER A 133 -1.14 18.84 2.15
C SER A 133 -0.10 17.73 2.05
N ARG A 134 0.50 17.61 0.87
CA ARG A 134 1.65 16.77 0.57
C ARG A 134 2.87 17.70 0.39
N GLY A 135 4.07 17.18 0.61
CA GLY A 135 5.28 17.92 0.29
C GLY A 135 5.43 18.12 -1.23
N MET A 136 6.29 19.05 -1.63
CA MET A 136 6.58 19.34 -3.04
C MET A 136 7.47 18.27 -3.71
N ASP A 137 7.99 17.34 -2.93
CA ASP A 137 8.69 16.13 -3.36
C ASP A 137 7.76 15.07 -3.98
N TYR A 138 6.44 15.24 -3.83
CA TYR A 138 5.47 14.25 -4.25
C TYR A 138 5.41 14.03 -5.76
N PHE A 139 5.69 15.07 -6.57
CA PHE A 139 5.82 14.91 -8.02
C PHE A 139 6.90 13.89 -8.40
N ASP A 140 8.06 13.90 -7.75
CA ASP A 140 9.16 13.00 -8.09
C ASP A 140 8.82 11.55 -7.71
N MET A 141 8.10 11.34 -6.59
CA MET A 141 7.54 10.01 -6.25
C MET A 141 6.52 9.54 -7.29
N PHE A 142 5.56 10.40 -7.67
CA PHE A 142 4.53 10.08 -8.66
C PHE A 142 5.14 9.77 -10.03
N LYS A 143 6.08 10.61 -10.49
CA LYS A 143 6.81 10.45 -11.75
C LYS A 143 7.46 9.08 -11.81
N ASN A 144 8.18 8.66 -10.77
CA ASN A 144 8.86 7.37 -10.73
C ASN A 144 7.91 6.18 -10.92
N HIS A 145 6.65 6.30 -10.50
CA HIS A 145 5.64 5.26 -10.73
C HIS A 145 5.06 5.27 -12.15
N ILE A 146 4.79 6.45 -12.72
CA ILE A 146 4.15 6.56 -14.04
C ILE A 146 5.13 6.32 -15.20
N VAL A 147 6.39 6.76 -15.08
CA VAL A 147 7.37 6.62 -16.18
C VAL A 147 7.62 5.16 -16.54
N MET A 148 7.55 4.25 -15.58
CA MET A 148 7.72 2.81 -15.84
C MET A 148 6.55 2.19 -16.61
N ASN A 149 5.40 2.87 -16.72
CA ASN A 149 4.24 2.34 -17.42
C ASN A 149 4.31 2.57 -18.94
N PHE A 150 5.24 3.40 -19.43
CA PHE A 150 5.41 3.65 -20.86
C PHE A 150 6.86 3.42 -21.24
N ASP A 151 7.10 2.51 -22.18
CA ASP A 151 8.44 2.11 -22.62
C ASP A 151 9.29 3.31 -23.05
N PHE A 152 8.71 4.22 -23.84
CA PHE A 152 9.41 5.41 -24.32
C PHE A 152 9.73 6.45 -23.23
N LEU A 153 9.08 6.39 -22.06
CA LEU A 153 9.48 7.17 -20.89
C LEU A 153 10.54 6.43 -20.06
N ALA A 154 10.36 5.11 -19.91
CA ALA A 154 11.22 4.26 -19.10
C ALA A 154 12.66 4.15 -19.65
N VAL A 155 12.84 4.28 -20.97
CA VAL A 155 14.18 4.24 -21.62
C VAL A 155 14.91 5.58 -21.64
N ARG A 156 14.26 6.70 -21.25
CA ARG A 156 14.90 8.03 -21.30
C ARG A 156 16.23 8.14 -20.57
N PRO A 157 16.43 7.51 -19.38
CA PRO A 157 17.73 7.52 -18.72
C PRO A 157 18.88 7.02 -19.60
N LEU A 158 18.60 6.08 -20.53
CA LEU A 158 19.61 5.58 -21.45
C LEU A 158 20.12 6.65 -22.42
N PHE A 159 19.29 7.64 -22.74
CA PHE A 159 19.62 8.73 -23.68
C PHE A 159 20.25 9.95 -22.99
N GLU A 160 20.17 9.98 -21.66
CA GLU A 160 20.72 11.02 -20.80
C GLU A 160 22.10 10.63 -20.23
N GLU A 161 22.52 9.38 -20.39
CA GLU A 161 23.85 8.90 -20.01
C GLU A 161 24.95 9.59 -20.83
N ALA A 162 25.94 10.15 -20.13
CA ALA A 162 27.06 10.85 -20.74
C ALA A 162 28.25 9.91 -21.02
N ASN A 163 28.45 8.89 -20.18
CA ASN A 163 29.60 7.98 -20.23
C ASN A 163 29.14 6.57 -20.62
N ILE A 164 28.63 6.40 -21.85
CA ILE A 164 28.09 5.12 -22.34
C ILE A 164 29.14 4.01 -22.27
N GLU A 165 30.39 4.27 -22.72
CA GLU A 165 31.49 3.30 -22.68
C GLU A 165 31.76 2.72 -21.28
N GLU A 166 31.62 3.54 -20.23
CA GLU A 166 31.90 3.12 -18.85
C GLU A 166 30.67 2.50 -18.18
N ASN A 167 29.50 3.09 -18.40
CA ASN A 167 28.29 2.80 -17.63
C ASN A 167 27.34 1.82 -18.32
N MET A 168 27.59 1.45 -19.58
CA MET A 168 26.71 0.55 -20.32
C MET A 168 27.44 -0.63 -20.94
N THR A 169 26.85 -1.81 -20.79
CA THR A 169 27.31 -3.03 -21.46
C THR A 169 26.19 -3.66 -22.27
N LEU A 170 26.55 -4.17 -23.44
CA LEU A 170 25.63 -4.78 -24.38
C LEU A 170 25.82 -6.30 -24.41
N HIS A 171 24.72 -7.04 -24.37
CA HIS A 171 24.71 -8.47 -24.59
C HIS A 171 23.65 -8.82 -25.64
N GLN A 172 24.09 -9.41 -26.76
CA GLN A 172 23.20 -9.83 -27.83
C GLN A 172 22.97 -11.34 -27.78
N ASP A 173 21.70 -11.73 -27.72
CA ASP A 173 21.28 -13.13 -27.81
C ASP A 173 20.63 -13.37 -29.18
N SER A 174 21.42 -13.94 -30.09
CA SER A 174 21.00 -14.26 -31.46
C SER A 174 19.96 -15.38 -31.52
N ILE A 175 19.88 -16.24 -30.49
CA ILE A 175 18.91 -17.35 -30.44
C ILE A 175 17.53 -16.81 -30.10
N SER A 176 17.44 -15.93 -29.09
CA SER A 176 16.15 -15.33 -28.70
C SER A 176 15.78 -14.08 -29.49
N GLY A 177 16.69 -13.54 -30.31
CA GLY A 177 16.46 -12.32 -31.10
C GLY A 177 16.32 -11.08 -30.22
N ASN A 178 17.02 -11.06 -29.09
CA ASN A 178 16.97 -9.98 -28.11
C ASN A 178 18.35 -9.40 -27.83
N THR A 179 18.37 -8.14 -27.41
CA THR A 179 19.55 -7.46 -26.87
C THR A 179 19.25 -7.00 -25.45
N THR A 180 20.15 -7.30 -24.52
CA THR A 180 20.15 -6.72 -23.17
C THR A 180 21.18 -5.62 -23.10
N LEU A 181 20.76 -4.43 -22.67
CA LEU A 181 21.61 -3.30 -22.34
C LEU A 181 21.59 -3.15 -20.81
N THR A 182 22.73 -3.36 -20.17
CA THR A 182 22.90 -3.20 -18.73
C THR A 182 23.43 -1.81 -18.45
N HIS A 183 22.69 -1.01 -17.67
CA HIS A 183 23.04 0.36 -17.29
C HIS A 183 23.43 0.41 -15.81
N LYS A 184 24.70 0.74 -15.55
CA LYS A 184 25.25 0.95 -14.21
C LYS A 184 25.08 2.43 -13.83
N ILE A 185 24.10 2.71 -12.98
CA ILE A 185 23.87 4.06 -12.45
C ILE A 185 24.80 4.34 -11.26
N SER A 186 25.04 3.32 -10.44
CA SER A 186 26.03 3.30 -9.35
C SER A 186 26.44 1.85 -9.06
N ASP A 187 27.45 1.63 -8.22
CA ASP A 187 27.91 0.27 -7.89
C ASP A 187 26.79 -0.64 -7.37
N ASP A 188 25.86 -0.10 -6.59
CA ASP A 188 24.70 -0.84 -6.04
C ASP A 188 23.40 -0.69 -6.87
N ASN A 189 23.45 -0.02 -8.03
CA ASN A 189 22.26 0.24 -8.84
C ASN A 189 22.54 -0.03 -10.32
N VAL A 190 22.22 -1.26 -10.71
CA VAL A 190 22.38 -1.77 -12.07
C VAL A 190 20.99 -2.14 -12.60
N ILE A 191 20.67 -1.66 -13.81
CA ILE A 191 19.38 -1.89 -14.45
C ILE A 191 19.59 -2.57 -15.80
N ASP A 192 18.93 -3.70 -16.02
CA ASP A 192 18.95 -4.38 -17.32
C ASP A 192 17.73 -4.00 -18.15
N TYR A 193 17.96 -3.53 -19.36
CA TYR A 193 16.95 -3.22 -20.36
C TYR A 193 17.03 -4.24 -21.49
N LYS A 194 15.99 -5.07 -21.64
CA LYS A 194 15.92 -6.06 -22.72
C LYS A 194 15.06 -5.55 -23.85
N PHE A 195 15.55 -5.65 -25.08
CA PHE A 195 14.86 -5.23 -26.30
C PHE A 195 14.77 -6.38 -27.31
N SER A 196 13.66 -6.48 -28.04
CA SER A 196 13.54 -7.35 -29.22
C SER A 196 14.17 -6.70 -30.44
N HIS A 197 14.64 -7.48 -31.42
CA HIS A 197 15.24 -6.90 -32.64
C HIS A 197 14.21 -6.47 -33.69
N ASN A 198 13.13 -7.25 -33.85
CA ASN A 198 12.15 -7.09 -34.92
C ASN A 198 10.72 -7.34 -34.43
N PRO A 199 9.91 -6.28 -34.20
CA PRO A 199 10.31 -4.87 -34.18
C PRO A 199 11.25 -4.55 -33.00
N LEU A 200 11.99 -3.44 -33.10
CA LEU A 200 12.76 -2.91 -31.96
C LEU A 200 11.80 -2.38 -30.89
N GLN A 201 11.66 -3.10 -29.78
CA GLN A 201 10.72 -2.79 -28.70
C GLN A 201 11.31 -3.19 -27.35
N LEU A 202 10.98 -2.46 -26.29
CA LEU A 202 11.35 -2.84 -24.93
C LEU A 202 10.55 -4.08 -24.51
N VAL A 203 11.24 -5.13 -24.10
CA VAL A 203 10.64 -6.39 -23.62
C VAL A 203 10.55 -6.38 -22.11
N SER A 204 11.63 -5.96 -21.43
CA SER A 204 11.62 -5.90 -19.97
C SER A 204 12.64 -4.91 -19.42
N ILE A 205 12.36 -4.42 -18.20
CA ILE A 205 13.33 -3.73 -17.36
C ILE A 205 13.46 -4.52 -16.04
N ASN A 206 14.68 -4.91 -15.69
CA ASN A 206 14.99 -5.52 -14.40
C ASN A 206 15.80 -4.52 -13.57
N LYS A 207 15.24 -4.07 -12.44
CA LYS A 207 15.89 -3.12 -11.54
C LYS A 207 16.57 -3.80 -10.33
N GLY A 208 16.61 -5.13 -10.31
CA GLY A 208 17.19 -5.93 -9.23
C GLY A 208 16.39 -5.88 -7.91
N GLY A 209 16.62 -6.88 -7.06
CA GLY A 209 16.13 -6.93 -5.67
C GLY A 209 14.64 -6.62 -5.49
N GLN A 210 14.34 -5.69 -4.58
CA GLN A 210 12.96 -5.27 -4.26
C GLN A 210 12.38 -4.26 -5.27
N SER A 211 13.21 -3.66 -6.15
CA SER A 211 12.78 -2.65 -7.14
C SER A 211 11.97 -3.24 -8.30
N GLY A 212 12.07 -4.56 -8.48
CA GLY A 212 11.17 -5.34 -9.33
C GLY A 212 11.59 -5.47 -10.80
N VAL A 213 10.84 -6.33 -11.50
CA VAL A 213 10.95 -6.60 -12.93
C VAL A 213 9.66 -6.13 -13.62
N PHE A 214 9.80 -5.43 -14.73
CA PHE A 214 8.72 -4.88 -15.53
C PHE A 214 8.78 -5.54 -16.90
N VAL A 215 7.71 -6.21 -17.33
CA VAL A 215 7.63 -6.89 -18.62
C VAL A 215 6.56 -6.20 -19.46
N TYR A 216 6.97 -5.74 -20.64
CA TYR A 216 6.17 -4.94 -21.55
C TYR A 216 5.66 -5.82 -22.68
N SER A 217 4.36 -5.76 -22.96
CA SER A 217 3.73 -6.59 -23.99
C SER A 217 2.55 -5.88 -24.65
N ASP A 218 2.04 -6.51 -25.71
CA ASP A 218 0.85 -6.06 -26.42
C ASP A 218 1.00 -4.63 -26.96
N TYR A 219 2.05 -4.42 -27.74
CA TYR A 219 2.37 -3.13 -28.33
C TYR A 219 1.33 -2.70 -29.35
N GLN A 220 0.89 -1.44 -29.24
CA GLN A 220 -0.06 -0.83 -30.15
C GLN A 220 0.44 0.53 -30.64
N THR A 221 -0.04 0.94 -31.82
CA THR A 221 0.24 2.27 -32.38
C THR A 221 -1.05 3.08 -32.42
N THR A 222 -1.09 4.17 -31.66
CA THR A 222 -2.24 5.08 -31.60
C THR A 222 -1.75 6.50 -31.81
N ARG A 223 -2.37 7.23 -32.75
CA ARG A 223 -2.01 8.63 -33.09
C ARG A 223 -0.51 8.82 -33.39
N GLY A 224 0.11 7.83 -34.01
CA GLY A 224 1.54 7.87 -34.38
C GLY A 224 2.53 7.57 -33.26
N LEU A 225 2.05 7.16 -32.09
CA LEU A 225 2.88 6.70 -30.96
C LEU A 225 2.73 5.19 -30.78
N THR A 226 3.84 4.47 -30.76
CA THR A 226 3.88 3.04 -30.46
C THR A 226 4.30 2.85 -29.01
N TYR A 227 3.51 2.10 -28.24
CA TYR A 227 3.81 1.81 -26.83
C TYR A 227 3.15 0.50 -26.37
N ALA A 228 3.68 -0.09 -25.31
CA ALA A 228 3.12 -1.30 -24.70
C ALA A 228 1.75 -1.03 -24.07
N ARG A 229 0.72 -1.80 -24.43
CA ARG A 229 -0.59 -1.71 -23.79
C ARG A 229 -0.62 -2.39 -22.42
N THR A 230 0.23 -3.40 -22.21
CA THR A 230 0.23 -4.19 -20.97
C THR A 230 1.61 -4.21 -20.33
N ILE A 231 1.67 -4.04 -19.01
CA ILE A 231 2.89 -4.12 -18.21
C ILE A 231 2.66 -5.05 -17.02
N HIS A 232 3.39 -6.16 -16.99
CA HIS A 232 3.43 -7.07 -15.85
C HIS A 232 4.56 -6.67 -14.91
N LYS A 233 4.25 -6.48 -13.63
CA LYS A 233 5.19 -6.00 -12.61
C LYS A 233 5.39 -7.07 -11.55
N TYR A 234 6.62 -7.53 -11.42
CA TYR A 234 7.05 -8.56 -10.47
C TYR A 234 7.90 -7.87 -9.41
N PHE A 235 7.71 -8.22 -8.15
CA PHE A 235 8.46 -7.66 -7.04
C PHE A 235 8.91 -8.77 -6.11
N GLU A 236 9.96 -8.53 -5.33
CA GLU A 236 10.41 -9.46 -4.28
C GLU A 236 10.68 -10.89 -4.80
N GLY A 237 11.06 -11.02 -6.08
CA GLY A 237 11.37 -12.31 -6.70
C GLY A 237 10.16 -13.19 -7.02
N THR A 238 8.93 -12.65 -7.03
CA THR A 238 7.73 -13.43 -7.35
C THR A 238 7.73 -13.91 -8.80
N THR A 239 7.21 -15.12 -9.03
CA THR A 239 7.03 -15.69 -10.38
C THR A 239 5.71 -15.27 -11.04
N GLU A 240 4.73 -14.86 -10.26
CA GLU A 240 3.48 -14.25 -10.72
C GLU A 240 3.58 -12.72 -10.61
N PRO A 241 2.97 -11.97 -11.55
CA PRO A 241 2.98 -10.52 -11.50
C PRO A 241 2.16 -10.03 -10.32
N THR A 242 2.77 -9.21 -9.45
CA THR A 242 2.06 -8.56 -8.35
C THR A 242 0.99 -7.60 -8.90
N TYR A 243 1.33 -6.86 -9.96
CA TYR A 243 0.44 -5.92 -10.65
C TYR A 243 0.48 -6.13 -12.17
N ILE A 244 -0.67 -5.95 -12.80
CA ILE A 244 -0.79 -5.84 -14.26
C ILE A 244 -1.38 -4.45 -14.54
N THR A 245 -0.66 -3.65 -15.32
CA THR A 245 -1.09 -2.33 -15.77
C THR A 245 -1.55 -2.40 -17.21
N PHE A 246 -2.68 -1.80 -17.50
CA PHE A 246 -3.22 -1.66 -18.84
C PHE A 246 -3.27 -0.19 -19.21
N ASN A 247 -2.59 0.19 -20.29
CA ASN A 247 -2.55 1.55 -20.82
C ASN A 247 -3.68 1.75 -21.83
N ASP A 248 -4.84 2.19 -21.35
CA ASP A 248 -6.05 2.35 -22.16
C ASP A 248 -5.96 3.55 -23.11
N HIS A 249 -5.34 4.64 -22.64
CA HIS A 249 -5.25 5.88 -23.40
C HIS A 249 -3.98 6.66 -23.08
N PHE A 250 -3.43 7.32 -24.11
CA PHE A 250 -2.35 8.28 -23.99
C PHE A 250 -2.56 9.43 -24.97
N GLU A 251 -2.37 10.66 -24.50
CA GLU A 251 -2.50 11.88 -25.29
C GLU A 251 -1.42 12.90 -24.91
N ILE A 252 -0.82 13.54 -25.90
CA ILE A 252 0.09 14.66 -25.67
C ILE A 252 -0.76 15.91 -25.42
N ILE A 253 -0.45 16.65 -24.36
CA ILE A 253 -1.14 17.90 -23.99
C ILE A 253 -0.12 19.03 -23.84
N ASP A 254 -0.58 20.28 -23.88
CA ASP A 254 0.32 21.44 -23.71
C ASP A 254 0.74 21.65 -22.24
N ARG A 255 -0.19 21.38 -21.31
CA ARG A 255 -0.04 21.50 -19.86
C ARG A 255 -1.18 20.76 -19.15
N VAL A 256 -0.99 20.46 -17.86
CA VAL A 256 -2.08 20.04 -16.98
C VAL A 256 -3.13 21.16 -16.91
N ASP A 257 -4.41 20.79 -16.92
CA ASP A 257 -5.52 21.73 -16.77
C ASP A 257 -5.38 22.51 -15.43
N PRO A 258 -5.23 23.85 -15.46
CA PRO A 258 -5.11 24.65 -14.24
C PRO A 258 -6.30 24.52 -13.28
N GLY A 259 -7.50 24.18 -13.78
CA GLY A 259 -8.68 23.94 -12.95
C GLY A 259 -8.56 22.66 -12.10
N LYS A 260 -7.74 21.70 -12.53
CA LYS A 260 -7.45 20.45 -11.80
C LYS A 260 -6.35 20.61 -10.76
N LEU A 261 -5.60 21.70 -10.80
CA LEU A 261 -4.49 22.02 -9.90
C LEU A 261 -4.92 22.83 -8.68
N GLN A 262 -6.20 22.75 -8.31
CA GLN A 262 -6.79 23.43 -7.16
C GLN A 262 -7.62 22.46 -6.32
N VAL A 263 -7.63 22.67 -5.01
CA VAL A 263 -8.53 21.93 -4.12
C VAL A 263 -9.96 22.42 -4.37
N PRO A 264 -10.93 21.53 -4.63
CA PRO A 264 -12.31 21.95 -4.89
C PRO A 264 -12.95 22.66 -3.71
N GLU A 265 -13.95 23.50 -3.98
CA GLU A 265 -14.77 24.13 -2.94
C GLU A 265 -15.42 23.07 -2.04
N GLY A 266 -15.46 23.35 -0.73
CA GLY A 266 -16.02 22.45 0.28
C GLY A 266 -15.06 21.37 0.79
N TYR A 267 -13.77 21.43 0.43
CA TYR A 267 -12.71 20.59 1.00
C TYR A 267 -11.84 21.32 2.04
N ASP A 268 -12.50 22.03 2.96
CA ASP A 268 -11.93 22.90 3.99
C ASP A 268 -11.74 22.21 5.36
N SER A 269 -12.33 21.02 5.54
CA SER A 269 -12.12 20.20 6.74
C SER A 269 -10.63 19.93 6.95
N LYS A 270 -10.16 20.07 8.19
CA LYS A 270 -8.79 19.70 8.57
C LYS A 270 -8.86 18.51 9.51
N ILE A 271 -8.19 17.43 9.14
CA ILE A 271 -7.89 16.34 10.08
C ILE A 271 -6.65 16.78 10.86
N PRO A 272 -6.69 16.78 12.20
CA PRO A 272 -5.49 17.02 12.99
C PRO A 272 -4.36 16.09 12.54
N LYS A 273 -3.12 16.57 12.59
CA LYS A 273 -1.99 15.68 12.28
C LYS A 273 -1.90 14.61 13.34
N TRP A 274 -1.55 13.40 12.92
CA TRP A 274 -1.17 12.34 13.84
C TRP A 274 0.09 12.77 14.61
N ASP A 275 0.02 12.76 15.93
CA ASP A 275 1.12 13.09 16.83
C ASP A 275 1.64 11.85 17.60
N GLY A 276 0.93 10.73 17.51
CA GLY A 276 1.25 9.49 18.22
C GLY A 276 1.17 9.60 19.75
N VAL A 277 0.56 10.67 20.28
CA VAL A 277 0.37 10.92 21.71
C VAL A 277 -1.00 10.40 22.13
N LEU A 278 -1.02 9.22 22.73
CA LEU A 278 -2.26 8.59 23.19
C LEU A 278 -2.79 9.28 24.45
N VAL A 279 -4.09 9.56 24.44
CA VAL A 279 -4.85 10.04 25.59
C VAL A 279 -6.00 9.09 25.89
N SER A 280 -6.44 9.07 27.15
CA SER A 280 -7.63 8.31 27.57
C SER A 280 -8.73 9.23 28.06
N LYS A 281 -9.99 8.89 27.72
CA LYS A 281 -11.18 9.57 28.21
C LYS A 281 -12.26 8.56 28.58
N GLU A 282 -12.82 8.67 29.78
CA GLU A 282 -14.01 7.92 30.15
C GLU A 282 -15.21 8.40 29.30
N ILE A 283 -15.86 7.46 28.61
CA ILE A 283 -17.00 7.75 27.72
C ILE A 283 -18.31 7.12 28.22
N ALA A 284 -18.21 6.18 29.15
CA ALA A 284 -19.29 5.66 29.97
C ALA A 284 -18.68 5.03 31.23
N GLN A 285 -19.52 4.67 32.20
CA GLN A 285 -19.05 4.07 33.45
C GLN A 285 -18.11 2.88 33.17
N ASP A 286 -16.88 3.01 33.67
CA ASP A 286 -15.81 2.02 33.55
C ASP A 286 -15.41 1.69 32.10
N LEU A 287 -15.78 2.52 31.12
CA LEU A 287 -15.46 2.35 29.70
C LEU A 287 -14.77 3.58 29.16
N TYR A 288 -13.54 3.38 28.70
CA TYR A 288 -12.61 4.44 28.32
C TYR A 288 -12.25 4.32 26.85
N LEU A 289 -12.19 5.45 26.17
CA LEU A 289 -11.61 5.60 24.83
C LEU A 289 -10.11 5.86 24.96
N VAL A 290 -9.31 5.22 24.12
CA VAL A 290 -7.90 5.54 23.88
C VAL A 290 -7.75 6.00 22.43
N THR A 291 -7.14 7.17 22.23
CA THR A 291 -6.99 7.78 20.90
C THR A 291 -5.88 8.84 20.89
N ASP A 292 -5.54 9.35 19.71
CA ASP A 292 -4.70 10.54 19.52
C ASP A 292 -5.50 11.73 18.95
N ALA A 293 -4.84 12.87 18.72
CA ALA A 293 -5.49 14.09 18.23
C ALA A 293 -6.20 13.91 16.88
N SER A 294 -5.69 13.04 16.02
CA SER A 294 -6.24 12.76 14.68
C SER A 294 -7.26 11.61 14.66
N ALA A 295 -7.48 10.99 15.83
CA ALA A 295 -8.20 9.75 15.99
C ALA A 295 -7.74 8.66 15.01
N TYR A 296 -6.45 8.64 14.68
CA TYR A 296 -5.87 7.76 13.67
C TYR A 296 -6.32 6.32 13.90
N GLN A 297 -6.09 5.84 15.12
CA GLN A 297 -6.56 4.57 15.64
C GLN A 297 -7.24 4.78 17.00
N ASN A 298 -8.31 4.04 17.23
CA ASN A 298 -9.13 4.13 18.44
C ASN A 298 -9.30 2.74 19.01
N SER A 299 -9.06 2.63 20.31
CA SER A 299 -9.38 1.44 21.09
C SER A 299 -10.27 1.85 22.25
N LEU A 300 -11.03 0.88 22.77
CA LEU A 300 -11.66 1.05 24.08
C LEU A 300 -10.97 0.15 25.09
N PHE A 301 -11.04 0.50 26.36
CA PHE A 301 -10.83 -0.48 27.42
C PHE A 301 -11.95 -0.38 28.45
N LYS A 302 -12.36 -1.54 28.97
CA LYS A 302 -13.36 -1.65 30.03
C LYS A 302 -12.71 -2.17 31.30
N VAL A 303 -12.96 -1.48 32.40
CA VAL A 303 -12.56 -1.89 33.75
C VAL A 303 -13.67 -2.76 34.34
N ASN A 304 -13.32 -3.98 34.77
CA ASN A 304 -14.23 -4.97 35.34
C ASN A 304 -13.61 -5.51 36.64
N GLY A 305 -13.85 -4.81 37.75
CA GLY A 305 -13.23 -5.16 39.03
C GLY A 305 -11.71 -4.96 38.96
N ASP A 306 -10.94 -6.02 39.20
CA ASP A 306 -9.47 -6.06 39.12
C ASP A 306 -8.94 -6.31 37.69
N LYS A 307 -9.83 -6.56 36.73
CA LYS A 307 -9.49 -6.89 35.34
C LYS A 307 -9.78 -5.74 34.39
N ILE A 308 -9.05 -5.72 33.28
CA ILE A 308 -9.25 -4.81 32.15
C ILE A 308 -9.30 -5.63 30.87
N ALA A 309 -10.33 -5.39 30.06
CA ALA A 309 -10.42 -5.90 28.69
C ALA A 309 -10.22 -4.73 27.71
N VAL A 310 -9.35 -4.92 26.71
CA VAL A 310 -9.10 -3.95 25.63
C VAL A 310 -9.90 -4.36 24.40
N TYR A 311 -10.52 -3.42 23.69
CA TYR A 311 -11.31 -3.63 22.48
C TYR A 311 -10.66 -2.87 21.33
N GLY A 312 -10.21 -3.62 20.32
CA GLY A 312 -9.27 -3.14 19.31
C GLY A 312 -7.85 -3.31 19.82
N ALA A 313 -7.10 -4.23 19.20
CA ALA A 313 -5.66 -4.29 19.39
C ALA A 313 -5.01 -3.10 18.67
N THR A 314 -3.88 -3.27 17.99
CA THR A 314 -3.20 -2.17 17.31
C THR A 314 -2.56 -2.62 16.00
N GLU A 315 -2.28 -1.64 15.13
CA GLU A 315 -1.65 -1.89 13.82
C GLU A 315 -0.15 -2.15 13.91
N ASP A 316 0.47 -1.87 15.05
CA ASP A 316 1.90 -2.08 15.28
C ASP A 316 2.21 -2.27 16.77
N SER A 317 3.44 -2.69 17.04
CA SER A 317 3.95 -2.93 18.38
C SER A 317 4.12 -1.64 19.20
N ASP A 318 4.52 -0.52 18.59
CA ASP A 318 4.77 0.74 19.30
C ASP A 318 3.48 1.30 19.89
N LEU A 319 2.38 1.28 19.12
CA LEU A 319 1.04 1.64 19.56
C LEU A 319 0.51 0.66 20.60
N ALA A 320 0.80 -0.65 20.48
CA ALA A 320 0.43 -1.64 21.49
C ALA A 320 1.08 -1.33 22.85
N GLU A 321 2.39 -1.09 22.85
CA GLU A 321 3.18 -0.76 24.04
C GLU A 321 2.68 0.52 24.69
N LYS A 322 2.46 1.58 23.90
CA LYS A 322 1.91 2.85 24.38
C LYS A 322 0.52 2.68 24.98
N THR A 323 -0.34 1.87 24.36
CA THR A 323 -1.70 1.60 24.84
C THR A 323 -1.68 0.88 26.18
N ILE A 324 -0.90 -0.20 26.29
CA ILE A 324 -0.77 -0.95 27.54
C ILE A 324 -0.19 -0.06 28.64
N LYS A 325 0.87 0.69 28.33
CA LYS A 325 1.47 1.63 29.28
C LYS A 325 0.47 2.66 29.78
N LEU A 326 -0.28 3.30 28.88
CA LEU A 326 -1.29 4.29 29.25
C LEU A 326 -2.35 3.69 30.20
N ILE A 327 -2.82 2.49 29.91
CA ILE A 327 -3.82 1.80 30.74
C ILE A 327 -3.26 1.48 32.14
N LEU A 328 -2.04 0.96 32.22
CA LEU A 328 -1.41 0.60 33.50
C LEU A 328 -0.98 1.83 34.31
N ASP A 329 -0.63 2.93 33.67
CA ASP A 329 -0.37 4.21 34.35
C ASP A 329 -1.66 4.75 34.99
N LEU A 330 -2.82 4.57 34.35
CA LEU A 330 -4.14 4.96 34.89
C LEU A 330 -4.66 3.99 35.96
N PHE A 331 -4.37 2.70 35.81
CA PHE A 331 -4.87 1.63 36.67
C PHE A 331 -3.76 0.68 37.12
N PRO A 332 -2.79 1.14 37.94
CA PRO A 332 -1.56 0.38 38.24
C PRO A 332 -1.79 -0.92 39.00
N ASN A 333 -2.92 -1.06 39.69
CA ASN A 333 -3.26 -2.25 40.48
C ASN A 333 -4.22 -3.20 39.75
N LYS A 334 -4.54 -2.94 38.48
CA LYS A 334 -5.45 -3.77 37.68
C LYS A 334 -4.68 -4.50 36.61
N LYS A 335 -5.17 -5.66 36.21
CA LYS A 335 -4.55 -6.51 35.20
C LYS A 335 -5.29 -6.39 33.88
N ILE A 336 -4.57 -6.10 32.80
CA ILE A 336 -5.10 -6.34 31.45
C ILE A 336 -5.15 -7.85 31.25
N THR A 337 -6.35 -8.40 31.14
CA THR A 337 -6.54 -9.85 31.01
C THR A 337 -6.74 -10.25 29.56
N SER A 338 -7.29 -9.35 28.75
CA SER A 338 -7.58 -9.68 27.38
C SER A 338 -7.61 -8.51 26.40
N VAL A 339 -7.43 -8.83 25.12
CA VAL A 339 -7.54 -7.93 23.97
C VAL A 339 -8.48 -8.52 22.93
N TYR A 340 -9.47 -7.76 22.52
CA TYR A 340 -10.48 -8.15 21.54
C TYR A 340 -10.11 -7.68 20.13
N VAL A 341 -10.16 -8.61 19.17
CA VAL A 341 -9.91 -8.40 17.74
C VAL A 341 -11.22 -8.54 16.98
N THR A 342 -11.54 -7.54 16.16
CA THR A 342 -12.79 -7.51 15.40
C THR A 342 -12.77 -8.42 14.18
N HIS A 343 -11.63 -8.47 13.47
CA HIS A 343 -11.38 -9.28 12.27
C HIS A 343 -9.87 -9.37 11.99
N PRO A 344 -9.38 -10.28 11.13
CA PRO A 344 -7.95 -10.60 11.03
C PRO A 344 -7.21 -9.81 9.95
N HIS A 345 -7.45 -8.50 9.84
CA HIS A 345 -6.65 -7.62 8.99
C HIS A 345 -5.42 -7.12 9.75
N GLY A 346 -4.33 -6.83 9.05
CA GLY A 346 -3.04 -6.44 9.62
C GLY A 346 -3.14 -5.23 10.55
N ASP A 347 -3.94 -4.22 10.19
CA ASP A 347 -4.20 -3.04 11.02
C ASP A 347 -4.89 -3.39 12.35
N GLN A 348 -5.55 -4.56 12.44
CA GLN A 348 -6.19 -5.06 13.64
C GLN A 348 -5.32 -6.03 14.45
N ILE A 349 -4.29 -6.64 13.85
CA ILE A 349 -3.60 -7.77 14.47
C ILE A 349 -2.09 -7.63 14.59
N ASP A 350 -1.43 -6.76 13.81
CA ASP A 350 0.03 -6.68 13.75
C ASP A 350 0.67 -6.38 15.11
N GLY A 351 -0.01 -5.64 16.00
CA GLY A 351 0.45 -5.37 17.37
C GLY A 351 0.18 -6.48 18.40
N LEU A 352 -0.48 -7.59 18.04
CA LEU A 352 -0.92 -8.62 19.00
C LEU A 352 0.23 -9.26 19.79
N LYS A 353 1.41 -9.38 19.18
CA LYS A 353 2.56 -10.02 19.84
C LYS A 353 2.91 -9.33 21.17
N VAL A 354 2.80 -8.01 21.25
CA VAL A 354 3.06 -7.24 22.48
C VAL A 354 2.10 -7.63 23.61
N PHE A 355 0.81 -7.84 23.28
CA PHE A 355 -0.17 -8.31 24.26
C PHE A 355 0.14 -9.75 24.71
N VAL A 356 0.46 -10.63 23.76
CA VAL A 356 0.81 -12.03 24.04
C VAL A 356 2.06 -12.16 24.90
N ASP A 357 3.07 -11.30 24.67
CA ASP A 357 4.30 -11.25 25.47
C ASP A 357 4.03 -10.93 26.94
N GLN A 358 2.91 -10.27 27.26
CA GLN A 358 2.43 -9.99 28.62
C GLN A 358 1.44 -11.04 29.15
N GLY A 359 1.21 -12.12 28.40
CA GLY A 359 0.28 -13.19 28.76
C GLY A 359 -1.19 -12.79 28.69
N ILE A 360 -1.51 -11.75 27.91
CA ILE A 360 -2.87 -11.26 27.67
C ILE A 360 -3.55 -12.19 26.66
N GLU A 361 -4.80 -12.59 26.93
CA GLU A 361 -5.57 -13.48 26.08
C GLU A 361 -6.23 -12.73 24.91
N ILE A 362 -6.30 -13.36 23.75
CA ILE A 362 -6.92 -12.80 22.54
C ILE A 362 -8.38 -13.26 22.48
N LEU A 363 -9.32 -12.32 22.52
CA LEU A 363 -10.73 -12.58 22.22
C LEU A 363 -10.98 -12.33 20.74
N ALA A 364 -11.43 -13.36 20.03
CA ALA A 364 -11.75 -13.27 18.61
C ALA A 364 -12.70 -14.41 18.21
N ASP A 365 -13.43 -14.25 17.11
CA ASP A 365 -14.28 -15.34 16.61
C ASP A 365 -13.43 -16.46 15.99
N GLU A 366 -14.03 -17.64 15.80
CA GLU A 366 -13.32 -18.82 15.30
C GLU A 366 -12.57 -18.58 13.97
N TYR A 367 -13.17 -17.81 13.06
CA TYR A 367 -12.55 -17.49 11.78
C TYR A 367 -11.33 -16.60 11.97
N SER A 368 -11.47 -15.53 12.75
CA SER A 368 -10.37 -14.61 13.06
C SER A 368 -9.22 -15.31 13.78
N ILE A 369 -9.51 -16.23 14.72
CA ILE A 369 -8.49 -17.06 15.39
C ILE A 369 -7.74 -17.91 14.36
N SER A 370 -8.47 -18.55 13.44
CA SER A 370 -7.88 -19.40 12.39
C SER A 370 -6.98 -18.60 11.45
N ALA A 371 -7.37 -17.37 11.12
CA ALA A 371 -6.59 -16.45 10.30
C ALA A 371 -5.33 -15.94 11.03
N ILE A 372 -5.43 -15.57 12.31
CA ILE A 372 -4.28 -15.18 13.16
C ILE A 372 -3.27 -16.33 13.24
N LYS A 373 -3.74 -17.58 13.39
CA LYS A 373 -2.88 -18.77 13.38
C LYS A 373 -2.17 -19.00 12.05
N ALA A 374 -2.78 -18.59 10.95
CA ALA A 374 -2.20 -18.68 9.61
C ALA A 374 -1.34 -17.46 9.25
N TYR A 375 -1.27 -16.45 10.11
CA TYR A 375 -0.56 -15.21 9.84
C TYR A 375 0.96 -15.45 9.85
N PRO A 376 1.67 -15.25 8.73
CA PRO A 376 3.08 -15.62 8.63
C PRO A 376 3.97 -14.97 9.69
N ARG A 377 3.67 -13.73 10.10
CA ARG A 377 4.45 -12.99 11.11
C ARG A 377 4.32 -13.57 12.52
N PHE A 378 3.34 -14.43 12.78
CA PHE A 378 3.16 -15.09 14.08
C PHE A 378 3.59 -16.56 14.07
N ALA A 379 4.06 -17.10 12.93
CA ALA A 379 4.33 -18.51 12.78
C ALA A 379 5.27 -19.08 13.88
N ASP A 380 6.32 -18.34 14.23
CA ASP A 380 7.30 -18.77 15.23
C ASP A 380 6.82 -18.63 16.67
N ASP A 381 5.83 -17.77 16.94
CA ASP A 381 5.33 -17.45 18.28
C ASP A 381 3.94 -18.03 18.57
N ILE A 382 3.24 -18.60 17.58
CA ILE A 382 1.81 -18.90 17.67
C ILE A 382 1.44 -19.84 18.84
N ALA A 383 2.36 -20.71 19.25
CA ALA A 383 2.18 -21.61 20.40
C ALA A 383 1.99 -20.86 21.73
N ARG A 384 2.42 -19.60 21.82
CA ARG A 384 2.29 -18.73 23.00
C ARG A 384 0.96 -17.99 23.04
N PHE A 385 0.28 -17.87 21.90
CA PHE A 385 -0.98 -17.16 21.80
C PHE A 385 -2.07 -17.94 22.51
N LYS A 386 -2.74 -17.29 23.46
CA LYS A 386 -3.91 -17.82 24.14
C LYS A 386 -5.14 -17.19 23.52
N PHE A 387 -6.11 -18.01 23.17
CA PHE A 387 -7.32 -17.57 22.50
C PHE A 387 -8.55 -17.93 23.34
N GLN A 388 -9.44 -16.96 23.49
CA GLN A 388 -10.81 -17.17 23.92
C GLN A 388 -11.72 -16.92 22.71
N THR A 389 -12.39 -17.97 22.24
CA THR A 389 -13.34 -17.85 21.13
C THR A 389 -14.56 -17.06 21.59
N ILE A 390 -14.98 -16.08 20.79
CA ILE A 390 -16.27 -15.42 20.94
C ILE A 390 -17.32 -15.99 19.99
N GLU A 391 -18.54 -16.15 20.47
CA GLU A 391 -19.71 -16.58 19.70
C GLU A 391 -20.68 -15.42 19.43
N HIS A 392 -21.55 -15.59 18.44
CA HIS A 392 -22.60 -14.61 18.13
C HIS A 392 -23.57 -14.48 19.32
N GLU A 393 -23.84 -13.25 19.74
CA GLU A 393 -24.63 -12.88 20.93
C GLU A 393 -24.03 -13.28 22.28
N GLN A 394 -22.74 -13.62 22.32
CA GLN A 394 -22.08 -13.92 23.59
C GLN A 394 -21.89 -12.65 24.42
N ILE A 395 -22.05 -12.77 25.73
CA ILE A 395 -21.75 -11.71 26.69
C ILE A 395 -20.53 -12.12 27.51
N ILE A 396 -19.50 -11.28 27.52
CA ILE A 396 -18.30 -11.45 28.36
C ILE A 396 -18.04 -10.12 29.06
N ASP A 397 -17.98 -10.15 30.40
CA ASP A 397 -17.70 -9.01 31.26
C ASP A 397 -18.49 -7.72 30.89
N GLY A 398 -19.79 -7.90 30.60
CA GLY A 398 -20.73 -6.82 30.28
C GLY A 398 -20.67 -6.29 28.83
N ALA A 399 -19.75 -6.78 28.00
CA ALA A 399 -19.75 -6.53 26.56
C ALA A 399 -20.50 -7.63 25.82
N HIS A 400 -21.39 -7.24 24.90
CA HIS A 400 -22.15 -8.15 24.06
C HIS A 400 -21.53 -8.20 22.66
N PHE A 401 -21.09 -9.38 22.23
CA PHE A 401 -20.42 -9.57 20.95
C PHE A 401 -21.39 -10.06 19.88
N TYR A 402 -21.30 -9.49 18.69
CA TYR A 402 -22.02 -9.96 17.51
C TYR A 402 -21.02 -10.27 16.41
N VAL A 403 -21.01 -11.52 15.96
CA VAL A 403 -20.17 -11.99 14.85
C VAL A 403 -21.03 -12.08 13.59
N LEU A 404 -20.65 -11.41 12.51
CA LEU A 404 -21.39 -11.37 11.25
C LEU A 404 -20.51 -11.80 10.09
N GLU A 405 -21.11 -12.48 9.11
CA GLU A 405 -20.49 -12.67 7.79
C GLU A 405 -20.72 -11.43 6.94
N ASN A 406 -19.67 -10.94 6.28
CA ASN A 406 -19.77 -9.77 5.43
C ASN A 406 -18.71 -9.76 4.31
N MET A 407 -18.68 -8.67 3.53
CA MET A 407 -17.83 -8.53 2.34
C MET A 407 -16.58 -7.65 2.55
N HIS A 408 -16.36 -7.10 3.74
CA HIS A 408 -15.09 -6.47 4.14
C HIS A 408 -14.09 -7.53 4.61
N SER A 409 -14.51 -8.37 5.56
CA SER A 409 -13.83 -9.60 5.98
C SER A 409 -14.87 -10.70 6.09
N LYS A 410 -14.53 -11.92 5.68
CA LYS A 410 -15.44 -13.08 5.63
C LYS A 410 -16.20 -13.25 6.94
N ARG A 411 -15.52 -13.02 8.06
CA ARG A 411 -16.16 -12.71 9.35
C ARG A 411 -15.56 -11.47 9.97
N GLN A 412 -16.43 -10.71 10.60
CA GLN A 412 -16.08 -9.57 11.43
C GLN A 412 -17.07 -9.51 12.57
N SER A 413 -16.59 -9.05 13.72
CA SER A 413 -17.40 -8.86 14.90
C SER A 413 -17.38 -7.41 15.38
N PHE A 414 -18.35 -7.08 16.22
CA PHE A 414 -18.37 -5.83 16.96
C PHE A 414 -18.81 -6.07 18.41
N ALA A 415 -18.42 -5.16 19.30
CA ALA A 415 -18.82 -5.19 20.71
C ALA A 415 -19.87 -4.11 20.99
N TYR A 416 -20.93 -4.48 21.70
CA TYR A 416 -22.00 -3.58 22.13
C TYR A 416 -22.07 -3.53 23.66
N PHE A 417 -21.94 -2.32 24.20
CA PHE A 417 -22.06 -2.04 25.62
C PHE A 417 -23.48 -1.56 25.90
N LYS A 418 -24.36 -2.50 26.26
CA LYS A 418 -25.82 -2.30 26.32
C LYS A 418 -26.24 -1.15 27.23
N ASP A 419 -25.63 -1.03 28.39
CA ASP A 419 -26.04 -0.04 29.40
C ASP A 419 -25.69 1.39 28.98
N SER A 420 -24.58 1.57 28.26
CA SER A 420 -24.14 2.86 27.73
C SER A 420 -24.68 3.16 26.33
N GLY A 421 -25.14 2.15 25.60
CA GLY A 421 -25.56 2.28 24.21
C GLY A 421 -24.39 2.53 23.26
N ILE A 422 -23.19 2.03 23.59
CA ILE A 422 -21.99 2.25 22.78
C ILE A 422 -21.69 1.01 21.94
N ILE A 423 -21.44 1.19 20.66
CA ILE A 423 -20.87 0.16 19.78
C ILE A 423 -19.40 0.46 19.53
N PHE A 424 -18.54 -0.54 19.68
CA PHE A 424 -17.19 -0.54 19.12
C PHE A 424 -17.14 -1.44 17.90
N GLN A 425 -16.77 -0.88 16.75
CA GLN A 425 -16.69 -1.56 15.47
C GLN A 425 -15.42 -1.13 14.74
N ALA A 426 -14.86 -1.97 13.87
CA ALA A 426 -13.73 -1.57 13.04
C ALA A 426 -14.21 -0.97 11.71
N ASP A 427 -14.57 -1.84 10.78
CA ASP A 427 -14.82 -1.50 9.37
C ASP A 427 -16.23 -1.86 8.88
N PHE A 428 -17.21 -1.98 9.79
CA PHE A 428 -18.61 -2.05 9.39
C PHE A 428 -19.13 -0.71 8.89
N LEU A 429 -18.66 0.39 9.49
CA LEU A 429 -19.00 1.76 9.13
C LEU A 429 -17.73 2.56 8.79
N HIS A 430 -17.62 2.98 7.53
CA HIS A 430 -16.56 3.90 7.09
C HIS A 430 -17.08 5.33 7.11
N ILE A 431 -17.07 5.92 8.30
CA ILE A 431 -17.42 7.32 8.49
C ILE A 431 -16.15 8.10 8.81
N PRO A 432 -15.78 9.09 7.99
CA PRO A 432 -14.62 9.95 8.23
C PRO A 432 -14.70 10.73 9.54
N TYR A 433 -13.56 11.27 9.99
CA TYR A 433 -13.43 12.09 11.20
C TYR A 433 -14.48 13.23 11.28
N ASP A 434 -14.78 13.88 10.15
CA ASP A 434 -15.71 15.01 10.07
C ASP A 434 -17.19 14.61 9.92
N ASN A 435 -17.50 13.30 10.04
CA ASN A 435 -18.83 12.73 9.82
C ASN A 435 -19.44 13.03 8.42
N SER A 436 -18.59 13.30 7.41
CA SER A 436 -19.05 13.38 6.03
C SER A 436 -19.72 12.07 5.60
N ILE A 437 -20.79 12.19 4.81
CA ILE A 437 -21.50 11.05 4.26
C ILE A 437 -20.86 10.67 2.92
N ALA A 438 -20.38 9.44 2.82
CA ALA A 438 -19.78 8.92 1.59
C ALA A 438 -20.80 8.88 0.45
N LYS A 439 -20.35 9.11 -0.79
CA LYS A 439 -21.23 9.06 -1.98
C LYS A 439 -21.64 7.65 -2.36
N VAL A 440 -20.82 6.66 -2.03
CA VAL A 440 -21.05 5.25 -2.28
C VAL A 440 -20.85 4.53 -0.97
N VAL A 441 -21.87 3.79 -0.55
CA VAL A 441 -21.87 3.05 0.70
C VAL A 441 -21.69 1.56 0.39
N PRO A 442 -20.69 0.88 0.98
CA PRO A 442 -20.48 -0.55 0.77
C PRO A 442 -21.69 -1.38 1.24
N SER A 443 -21.89 -2.54 0.63
CA SER A 443 -23.04 -3.41 0.95
C SER A 443 -23.02 -3.87 2.41
N TYR A 444 -21.85 -4.20 2.95
CA TYR A 444 -21.70 -4.64 4.33
C TYR A 444 -22.04 -3.54 5.35
N THR A 445 -21.88 -2.26 4.99
CA THR A 445 -22.31 -1.14 5.83
C THR A 445 -23.83 -1.10 5.96
N LYS A 446 -24.57 -1.29 4.85
CA LYS A 446 -26.03 -1.38 4.90
C LYS A 446 -26.49 -2.60 5.72
N THR A 447 -25.90 -3.78 5.49
CA THR A 447 -26.18 -4.99 6.27
C THR A 447 -25.96 -4.80 7.77
N PHE A 448 -24.89 -4.09 8.16
CA PHE A 448 -24.64 -3.77 9.57
C PHE A 448 -25.72 -2.88 10.16
N ILE A 449 -26.13 -1.82 9.44
CA ILE A 449 -27.20 -0.92 9.91
C ILE A 449 -28.53 -1.67 10.02
N ASP A 450 -28.86 -2.52 9.05
CA ASP A 450 -30.04 -3.39 9.09
C ASP A 450 -30.00 -4.36 10.27
N PHE A 451 -28.82 -4.90 10.59
CA PHE A 451 -28.63 -5.73 11.78
C PHE A 451 -28.91 -4.94 13.05
N VAL A 452 -28.30 -3.76 13.21
CA VAL A 452 -28.50 -2.88 14.38
C VAL A 452 -29.98 -2.54 14.57
N ARG A 453 -30.69 -2.21 13.48
CA ARG A 453 -32.11 -1.88 13.48
C ARG A 453 -33.00 -3.09 13.80
N SER A 454 -32.76 -4.22 13.14
CA SER A 454 -33.56 -5.45 13.35
C SER A 454 -33.39 -6.00 14.78
N LYS A 455 -32.19 -5.90 15.36
CA LYS A 455 -31.93 -6.23 16.77
C LYS A 455 -32.41 -5.14 17.75
N GLN A 456 -32.89 -4.01 17.25
CA GLN A 456 -33.37 -2.88 18.05
C GLN A 456 -32.35 -2.42 19.10
N LEU A 457 -31.06 -2.40 18.72
CA LEU A 457 -30.00 -1.96 19.63
C LEU A 457 -30.18 -0.47 19.94
N LYS A 458 -30.16 -0.12 21.23
CA LYS A 458 -30.32 1.26 21.69
C LYS A 458 -28.97 1.99 21.62
N VAL A 459 -28.57 2.34 20.39
CA VAL A 459 -27.30 3.00 20.13
C VAL A 459 -27.37 4.48 20.50
N LYS A 460 -26.31 4.99 21.13
CA LYS A 460 -26.07 6.41 21.42
C LYS A 460 -24.81 6.92 20.74
N ARG A 461 -23.79 6.05 20.62
CA ARG A 461 -22.50 6.38 20.01
C ARG A 461 -21.90 5.12 19.37
N ILE A 462 -21.25 5.31 18.23
CA ILE A 462 -20.44 4.28 17.59
C ILE A 462 -19.00 4.78 17.53
N VAL A 463 -18.08 3.92 17.94
CA VAL A 463 -16.63 4.14 17.92
C VAL A 463 -16.07 3.25 16.82
N ALA A 464 -15.57 3.87 15.75
CA ALA A 464 -14.79 3.15 14.74
C ALA A 464 -13.36 2.95 15.22
N PHE A 465 -12.74 1.83 14.85
CA PHE A 465 -11.31 1.62 15.07
C PHE A 465 -10.49 2.70 14.35
N ASN A 466 -10.81 2.99 13.09
CA ASN A 466 -10.10 3.98 12.28
C ASN A 466 -10.83 5.34 12.26
N ARG A 467 -10.10 6.43 12.46
CA ARG A 467 -10.46 7.85 12.18
C ARG A 467 -11.64 8.49 12.91
N ASN A 468 -12.68 7.76 13.31
CA ASN A 468 -13.87 8.38 13.92
C ASN A 468 -14.37 7.60 15.13
N ASN A 469 -14.10 8.16 16.31
CA ASN A 469 -14.58 7.60 17.56
C ASN A 469 -15.93 8.14 18.04
N ASN A 470 -16.63 8.98 17.27
CA ASN A 470 -17.86 9.66 17.72
C ASN A 470 -18.93 9.74 16.62
N ILE A 471 -19.25 8.60 16.03
CA ILE A 471 -20.31 8.49 15.02
C ILE A 471 -21.67 8.46 15.75
N SER A 472 -22.56 9.36 15.38
CA SER A 472 -23.92 9.43 15.93
C SER A 472 -24.89 8.51 15.20
N VAL A 473 -26.02 8.19 15.84
CA VAL A 473 -27.13 7.47 15.19
C VAL A 473 -27.69 8.22 14.00
N GLU A 474 -27.70 9.56 14.06
CA GLU A 474 -28.13 10.40 12.93
C GLU A 474 -27.21 10.21 11.71
N VAL A 475 -25.89 10.20 11.92
CA VAL A 475 -24.90 9.98 10.84
C VAL A 475 -25.03 8.57 10.28
N MET A 476 -25.20 7.56 11.14
CA MET A 476 -25.48 6.19 10.71
C MET A 476 -26.75 6.12 9.83
N ASN A 477 -27.84 6.77 10.25
CA ASN A 477 -29.08 6.80 9.49
C ASN A 477 -28.92 7.52 8.14
N LYS A 478 -28.31 8.70 8.12
CA LYS A 478 -28.02 9.45 6.88
C LYS A 478 -27.18 8.62 5.91
N THR A 479 -26.24 7.82 6.43
CA THR A 479 -25.41 6.91 5.61
C THR A 479 -26.25 5.81 4.97
N TYR A 480 -27.23 5.27 5.68
CA TYR A 480 -28.13 4.25 5.15
C TYR A 480 -28.94 4.75 3.94
N ASP A 481 -29.38 6.01 4.00
CA ASP A 481 -30.24 6.65 3.01
C ASP A 481 -29.51 7.05 1.71
N VAL A 482 -28.18 6.90 1.67
CA VAL A 482 -27.41 7.13 0.45
C VAL A 482 -27.73 6.08 -0.61
N ASN A 483 -28.06 6.56 -1.81
CA ASN A 483 -28.40 5.76 -2.99
C ASN A 483 -29.59 4.81 -2.75
N MET A 484 -30.55 5.19 -1.90
CA MET A 484 -31.89 4.58 -1.84
C MET A 484 -32.86 5.22 -2.81
#